data_AF-A0A7X4YR63-F1
#
_entry.id   AF-A0A7X4YR63-F1
#
_cell.length_a   1.000
_cell.length_b   1.000
_cell.length_c   1.000
_cell.angle_alpha   90.00
_cell.angle_beta   90.00
_cell.angle_gamma   90.00
#
_symmetry.space_group_name_H-M   'P 1'
#
loop_
_entity.id
_entity.type
_entity.pdbx_description
1 polymer ?
#
loop_
_entity_poly.entity_id
_entity_poly.type
_entity_poly.pdbx_seq_one_letter_code
_entity_poly.pdbx_strand_id
1 'polypeptide(L)'
;MQQLGKAERMADALVDDIQLACSMEEPLGVIMEELELRKIQLSKKQLNEIVPIIIQVRNTTRMWSNRGYTPAELSPDPVRSADGKVVQFPVESSKIGRNEPCPCGSGKKYKKCCL
;
A
#
# COMPACT_ATOMS: atom_id res chain seq x y z
N MET A 1 16.05 -22.76 -16.93
CA MET A 1 16.18 -22.00 -15.66
C MET A 1 17.61 -21.49 -15.60
N GLN A 2 17.84 -20.20 -15.85
CA GLN A 2 19.18 -19.63 -15.93
C GLN A 2 19.89 -19.75 -14.57
N GLN A 3 21.16 -20.15 -14.59
CA GLN A 3 22.00 -20.17 -13.40
C GLN A 3 22.31 -18.73 -13.00
N LEU A 4 21.42 -18.12 -12.22
CA LEU A 4 21.63 -16.80 -11.60
C LEU A 4 22.93 -16.83 -10.79
N GLY A 5 23.76 -15.80 -10.94
CA GLY A 5 25.01 -15.67 -10.19
C GLY A 5 24.76 -15.58 -8.68
N LYS A 6 25.77 -15.88 -7.85
CA LYS A 6 25.65 -15.80 -6.37
C LYS A 6 25.15 -14.42 -5.89
N ALA A 7 25.58 -13.35 -6.56
CA ALA A 7 25.16 -11.99 -6.25
C ALA A 7 23.69 -11.72 -6.62
N GLU A 8 23.23 -12.28 -7.74
CA GLU A 8 21.88 -12.10 -8.26
C GLU A 8 20.85 -12.79 -7.37
N ARG A 9 21.13 -14.04 -6.95
CA ARG A 9 20.29 -14.76 -5.97
C ARG A 9 20.19 -14.04 -4.63
N MET A 10 21.25 -13.37 -4.21
CA MET A 10 21.27 -12.60 -2.97
C MET A 10 20.43 -11.32 -3.11
N ALA A 11 20.47 -10.67 -4.28
CA ALA A 11 19.62 -9.53 -4.59
C ALA A 11 18.14 -9.94 -4.62
N ASP A 12 17.80 -11.05 -5.27
CA ASP A 12 16.43 -11.58 -5.31
C ASP A 12 15.90 -11.85 -3.89
N ALA A 13 16.67 -12.56 -3.06
CA ALA A 13 16.29 -12.83 -1.69
C ALA A 13 16.08 -11.54 -0.87
N LEU A 14 16.95 -10.54 -1.06
CA LEU A 14 16.80 -9.24 -0.40
C LEU A 14 15.52 -8.52 -0.83
N VAL A 15 15.14 -8.59 -2.11
CA VAL A 15 13.89 -8.00 -2.61
C VAL A 15 12.68 -8.67 -1.97
N ASP A 16 12.68 -10.00 -1.85
CA ASP A 16 11.61 -10.74 -1.19
C ASP A 16 11.46 -10.34 0.28
N ASP A 17 12.57 -10.17 1.00
CA ASP A 17 12.56 -9.74 2.40
C ASP A 17 12.07 -8.29 2.56
N ILE A 18 12.46 -7.39 1.64
CA ILE A 18 11.96 -6.00 1.62
C ILE A 18 10.45 -5.99 1.38
N GLN A 19 9.96 -6.80 0.43
CA GLN A 19 8.55 -6.90 0.13
C GLN A 19 7.77 -7.45 1.33
N LEU A 20 8.30 -8.47 2.00
CA LEU A 20 7.73 -9.04 3.22
C LEU A 20 7.67 -7.99 4.33
N ALA A 21 8.77 -7.29 4.61
CA ALA A 21 8.81 -6.21 5.60
C ALA A 21 7.78 -5.11 5.29
N CYS A 22 7.63 -4.73 4.01
CA CYS A 22 6.62 -3.76 3.58
C CYS A 22 5.19 -4.27 3.79
N SER A 23 4.92 -5.56 3.52
CA SER A 23 3.60 -6.16 3.72
C SER A 23 3.23 -6.32 5.19
N MET A 24 4.22 -6.51 6.05
CA MET A 24 4.10 -6.58 7.50
C MET A 24 4.10 -5.20 8.17
N GLU A 25 4.20 -4.13 7.38
CA GLU A 25 4.17 -2.75 7.84
C GLU A 25 5.35 -2.38 8.78
N GLU A 26 6.45 -3.13 8.69
CA GLU A 26 7.67 -2.92 9.49
C GLU A 26 8.31 -1.55 9.19
N PRO A 27 9.00 -0.91 10.15
CA PRO A 27 9.67 0.37 9.90
C PRO A 27 10.87 0.20 8.96
N LEU A 28 11.23 1.26 8.23
CA LEU A 28 12.35 1.25 7.28
C LEU A 28 13.69 0.85 7.94
N GLY A 29 13.84 1.07 9.25
CA GLY A 29 15.01 0.66 10.02
C GLY A 29 15.28 -0.84 9.93
N VAL A 30 14.25 -1.70 9.92
CA VAL A 30 14.41 -3.16 9.80
C VAL A 30 15.03 -3.55 8.46
N ILE A 31 14.64 -2.86 7.38
CA ILE A 31 15.23 -3.09 6.05
C ILE A 31 16.71 -2.68 6.04
N MET A 32 17.07 -1.60 6.75
CA MET A 32 18.46 -1.17 6.87
C MET A 32 19.29 -2.18 7.67
N GLU A 33 18.74 -2.73 8.75
CA GLU A 33 19.38 -3.80 9.54
C GLU A 33 19.63 -5.05 8.68
N GLU A 34 18.68 -5.45 7.82
CA GLU A 34 18.88 -6.57 6.88
C GLU A 34 20.04 -6.34 5.90
N LEU A 35 20.21 -5.12 5.40
CA LEU A 35 21.35 -4.76 4.55
C LEU A 35 22.68 -4.89 5.30
N GLU A 36 22.71 -4.47 6.57
CA GLU A 36 23.87 -4.57 7.45
C GLU A 36 24.21 -6.02 7.79
N LEU A 37 23.21 -6.85 8.11
CA LEU A 37 23.37 -8.28 8.39
C LEU A 37 23.98 -9.04 7.20
N ARG A 38 23.60 -8.66 5.98
CA ARG A 38 24.15 -9.20 4.72
C ARG A 38 25.50 -8.61 4.35
N LYS A 39 26.04 -7.70 5.18
CA LYS A 39 27.31 -6.97 4.97
C LYS A 39 27.32 -6.17 3.67
N ILE A 40 26.16 -5.67 3.25
CA ILE A 40 26.02 -4.83 2.06
C ILE A 40 26.38 -3.40 2.45
N GLN A 41 27.54 -2.94 1.99
CA GLN A 41 27.99 -1.57 2.22
C GLN A 41 27.47 -0.68 1.09
N LEU A 42 26.58 0.26 1.43
CA LEU A 42 26.03 1.23 0.49
C LEU A 42 26.68 2.60 0.69
N SER A 43 27.09 3.22 -0.41
CA SER A 43 27.48 4.63 -0.42
C SER A 43 26.26 5.53 -0.15
N LYS A 44 26.48 6.73 0.38
CA LYS A 44 25.42 7.75 0.54
C LYS A 44 24.65 8.03 -0.76
N LYS A 45 25.32 7.96 -1.92
CA LYS A 45 24.66 8.12 -3.22
C LYS A 45 23.71 6.95 -3.52
N GLN A 46 24.17 5.71 -3.32
CA GLN A 46 23.37 4.51 -3.53
C GLN A 46 22.18 4.44 -2.57
N LEU A 47 22.38 4.89 -1.33
CA LEU A 47 21.32 4.97 -0.33
C LEU A 47 20.23 5.97 -0.75
N ASN A 48 20.62 7.13 -1.26
CA ASN A 48 19.68 8.11 -1.81
C ASN A 48 18.91 7.59 -3.04
N GLU A 49 19.47 6.63 -3.79
CA GLU A 49 18.81 5.99 -4.93
C GLU A 49 17.86 4.86 -4.49
N ILE A 50 18.23 4.07 -3.47
CA ILE A 50 17.46 2.90 -3.03
C ILE A 50 16.28 3.28 -2.13
N VAL A 51 16.46 4.24 -1.23
CA VAL A 51 15.39 4.68 -0.32
C VAL A 51 14.08 5.06 -1.05
N PRO A 52 14.08 5.90 -2.11
CA PRO A 52 12.84 6.21 -2.82
C PRO A 52 12.21 4.98 -3.48
N ILE A 53 13.01 4.01 -3.92
CA ILE A 53 12.51 2.75 -4.48
C ILE A 53 11.81 1.93 -3.37
N ILE A 54 12.40 1.82 -2.17
CA ILE A 54 11.76 1.13 -1.04
C ILE A 54 10.45 1.83 -0.64
N ILE A 55 10.44 3.16 -0.61
CA ILE A 55 9.22 3.94 -0.34
C ILE A 55 8.16 3.67 -1.41
N GLN A 56 8.55 3.62 -2.69
CA GLN A 56 7.63 3.28 -3.77
C GLN A 56 7.05 1.87 -3.58
N VAL A 57 7.90 0.88 -3.28
CA VAL A 57 7.48 -0.50 -2.99
C VAL A 57 6.46 -0.53 -1.87
N ARG A 58 6.73 0.14 -0.74
CA ARG A 58 5.76 0.30 0.36
C ARG A 58 4.44 0.91 -0.12
N ASN A 59 4.49 2.01 -0.86
CA ASN A 59 3.30 2.70 -1.33
C ASN A 59 2.46 1.88 -2.33
N THR A 60 3.09 0.92 -3.02
CA THR A 60 2.43 -0.01 -3.96
C THR A 60 2.12 -1.38 -3.36
N THR A 61 2.48 -1.62 -2.11
CA THR A 61 2.24 -2.90 -1.44
C THR A 61 0.87 -2.88 -0.76
N ARG A 62 0.09 -3.95 -0.95
CA ARG A 62 -1.22 -4.10 -0.28
C ARG A 62 -1.00 -4.42 1.19
N MET A 63 -1.72 -3.73 2.05
CA MET A 63 -1.56 -3.85 3.51
C MET A 63 -2.84 -4.31 4.17
N TRP A 64 -2.70 -5.05 5.27
CA TRP A 64 -3.85 -5.52 6.03
C TRP A 64 -4.55 -4.37 6.76
N SER A 65 -3.78 -3.44 7.34
CA SER A 65 -4.32 -2.21 7.96
C SER A 65 -5.17 -1.39 6.98
N ASN A 66 -4.80 -1.42 5.70
CA ASN A 66 -5.50 -0.77 4.60
C ASN A 66 -6.60 -1.64 3.98
N ARG A 67 -7.03 -2.73 4.63
CA ARG A 67 -8.08 -3.64 4.13
C ARG A 67 -7.78 -4.18 2.72
N GLY A 68 -6.52 -4.40 2.40
CA GLY A 68 -6.05 -4.91 1.11
C GLY A 68 -5.81 -3.84 0.05
N TYR A 69 -6.02 -2.55 0.35
CA TYR A 69 -5.59 -1.45 -0.51
C TYR A 69 -4.11 -1.12 -0.28
N THR A 70 -3.49 -0.54 -1.30
CA THR A 70 -2.16 0.06 -1.19
C THR A 70 -2.27 1.49 -0.64
N PRO A 71 -1.25 2.03 0.05
CA PRO A 71 -1.27 3.42 0.48
C PRO A 71 -1.50 4.41 -0.66
N ALA A 72 -0.92 4.17 -1.84
CA ALA A 72 -1.10 5.03 -3.00
C ALA A 72 -2.54 5.05 -3.52
N GLU A 73 -3.28 3.94 -3.41
CA GLU A 73 -4.70 3.89 -3.76
C GLU A 73 -5.59 4.64 -2.75
N LEU A 74 -5.15 4.75 -1.50
CA LEU A 74 -5.87 5.46 -0.45
C LEU A 74 -5.59 6.96 -0.42
N SER A 75 -4.40 7.39 -0.86
CA SER A 75 -4.10 8.81 -1.05
C SER A 75 -4.70 9.29 -2.37
N PRO A 76 -5.75 10.12 -2.38
CA PRO A 76 -6.26 10.68 -3.63
C PRO A 76 -5.17 11.53 -4.29
N ASP A 77 -4.91 11.29 -5.58
CA ASP A 77 -4.08 12.15 -6.42
C ASP A 77 -4.54 13.63 -6.24
N PRO A 78 -3.65 14.59 -5.92
CA PRO A 78 -4.02 16.00 -5.89
C PRO A 78 -4.51 16.51 -7.25
N VAL A 79 -4.20 15.80 -8.34
CA VAL A 79 -4.63 16.11 -9.71
C VAL A 79 -6.06 15.65 -10.00
N ARG A 80 -6.61 14.69 -9.25
CA ARG A 80 -8.00 14.21 -9.42
C ARG A 80 -9.03 14.99 -8.57
N SER A 81 -8.59 15.92 -7.73
CA SER A 81 -9.46 16.77 -6.90
C SER A 81 -10.02 18.00 -7.63
N ALA A 82 -10.04 18.01 -8.97
CA ALA A 82 -10.80 19.01 -9.73
C ALA A 82 -12.31 18.69 -9.77
N ASP A 83 -12.69 17.43 -9.57
CA ASP A 83 -14.09 17.02 -9.40
C ASP A 83 -14.29 16.62 -7.93
N GLY A 84 -14.64 17.61 -7.10
CA GLY A 84 -14.80 17.51 -5.64
C GLY A 84 -15.86 16.52 -5.15
N LYS A 85 -15.73 15.23 -5.44
CA LYS A 85 -16.37 14.14 -4.71
C LYS A 85 -15.37 13.55 -3.72
N VAL A 86 -15.08 14.33 -2.69
CA VAL A 86 -14.64 13.76 -1.41
C VAL A 86 -15.79 12.87 -0.94
N VAL A 87 -15.59 11.56 -0.93
CA VAL A 87 -16.54 10.63 -0.30
C VAL A 87 -16.43 10.87 1.19
N GLN A 88 -17.20 11.83 1.70
CA GLN A 88 -17.38 11.99 3.14
C GLN A 88 -18.19 10.79 3.62
N PHE A 89 -17.58 9.94 4.43
CA PHE A 89 -18.32 8.95 5.21
C PHE A 89 -19.12 9.71 6.26
N PRO A 90 -20.47 9.73 6.21
CA PRO A 90 -21.25 10.44 7.20
C PRO A 90 -21.07 9.74 8.56
N VAL A 91 -20.39 10.41 9.48
CA VAL A 91 -20.37 10.04 10.90
C VAL A 91 -21.67 10.51 11.51
N GLU A 92 -22.75 9.81 11.15
CA GLU A 92 -24.00 9.71 11.88
C GLU A 92 -24.82 8.62 11.16
N SER A 93 -24.60 7.38 11.55
CA SER A 93 -25.39 6.27 11.05
C SER A 93 -26.79 6.36 11.64
N SER A 94 -27.66 7.16 11.02
CA SER A 94 -29.07 6.80 10.97
C SER A 94 -29.10 5.36 10.46
N LYS A 95 -29.57 4.43 11.31
CA LYS A 95 -29.60 3.00 10.98
C LYS A 95 -30.59 2.78 9.86
N ILE A 96 -30.14 2.96 8.61
CA ILE A 96 -30.99 2.76 7.44
C ILE A 96 -31.40 1.28 7.36
N GLY A 97 -32.70 1.03 7.28
CA GLY A 97 -33.21 -0.34 7.22
C GLY A 97 -32.75 -1.02 5.93
N ARG A 98 -32.40 -2.31 6.00
CA ARG A 98 -31.92 -3.09 4.83
C ARG A 98 -32.84 -2.98 3.59
N ASN A 99 -34.15 -2.78 3.81
CA ASN A 99 -35.17 -2.70 2.77
C ASN A 99 -35.59 -1.26 2.39
N GLU A 100 -35.05 -0.23 3.04
CA GLU A 100 -35.35 1.18 2.76
C GLU A 100 -34.68 1.66 1.47
N PRO A 101 -35.19 2.75 0.85
CA PRO A 101 -34.57 3.33 -0.34
C PRO A 101 -33.11 3.74 -0.07
N CYS A 102 -32.22 3.44 -1.02
CA CYS A 102 -30.80 3.75 -0.90
C CYS A 102 -30.58 5.28 -0.84
N PRO A 103 -29.78 5.78 0.12
CA PRO A 103 -29.46 7.22 0.23
C PRO A 103 -28.59 7.72 -0.93
N CYS A 104 -28.02 6.81 -1.72
CA CYS A 104 -27.26 7.08 -2.94
C CYS A 104 -28.09 7.61 -4.12
N GLY A 105 -29.43 7.71 -3.98
CA GLY A 105 -30.31 8.23 -5.04
C GLY A 105 -30.60 7.24 -6.18
N SER A 106 -30.24 5.97 -6.03
CA SER A 106 -30.42 4.94 -7.08
C SER A 106 -31.85 4.44 -7.26
N GLY A 107 -32.78 4.80 -6.36
CA GLY A 107 -34.15 4.28 -6.32
C GLY A 107 -34.25 2.80 -5.91
N LYS A 108 -33.14 2.12 -5.61
CA LYS A 108 -33.10 0.71 -5.20
C LYS A 108 -33.13 0.57 -3.68
N LYS A 109 -33.59 -0.58 -3.16
CA LYS A 109 -33.47 -0.92 -1.72
C LYS A 109 -32.00 -0.94 -1.31
N TYR A 110 -31.67 -0.49 -0.09
CA TYR A 110 -30.30 -0.40 0.41
C TYR A 110 -29.52 -1.72 0.26
N LYS A 111 -30.15 -2.86 0.58
CA LYS A 111 -29.58 -4.22 0.41
C LYS A 111 -29.20 -4.63 -1.01
N LYS A 112 -29.66 -3.89 -2.03
CA LYS A 112 -29.44 -4.20 -3.45
C LYS A 112 -28.59 -3.10 -4.13
N CYS A 113 -27.97 -2.21 -3.37
CA CYS A 113 -27.24 -1.08 -3.92
C CYS A 113 -25.93 -0.77 -3.21
N CYS A 114 -25.98 -0.32 -1.95
CA CYS A 114 -24.80 0.19 -1.21
C CYS A 114 -24.50 -0.59 0.07
N LEU A 115 -25.29 -1.64 0.34
CA LEU A 115 -24.92 -2.71 1.26
C LEU A 115 -24.15 -3.78 0.48
#